data_AF-A0A432GEJ4-F1
#
_entry.id   AF-A0A432GEJ4-F1
#
_cell.length_a   1.000
_cell.length_b   1.000
_cell.length_c   1.000
_cell.angle_alpha   90.00
_cell.angle_beta   90.00
_cell.angle_gamma   90.00
#
_symmetry.space_group_name_H-M   'P 1'
#
loop_
_entity.id
_entity.type
_entity.pdbx_description
1 polymer ?
#
loop_
_entity_poly.entity_id
_entity_poly.type
_entity_poly.pdbx_seq_one_letter_code
_entity_poly.pdbx_strand_id
1 'polypeptide(L)'
;MVTILFIFWTLSSVFLTLNVFHPLAKRRSSSFFTLLISFALGWLVGDLLPQWILLNSGIALLFSFSDIFSQTLGWAGLVIHLCCWIILIIRLWIILNLPARIDQQLEEQLGSIWQNSSTFFSPPDNFLEVNWHSWLNPNSILEDPRIEIIRNHVFFEEDDLRLRLDIYRPRSSKKKRPVLLQIHGGVWIIGSKRQAAFLMTHMAAQGWVCFSVGYR
;
A
#
# COMPACT_ATOMS: atom_id res chain seq x y z
N MET A 1 7.49 -21.04 31.32
CA MET A 1 6.55 -20.81 30.19
C MET A 1 6.69 -19.41 29.61
N VAL A 2 6.60 -18.34 30.42
CA VAL A 2 6.74 -16.94 29.98
C VAL A 2 8.02 -16.67 29.18
N THR A 3 9.17 -17.15 29.66
CA THR A 3 10.46 -17.00 28.97
C THR A 3 10.47 -17.58 27.55
N ILE A 4 9.85 -18.75 27.35
CA ILE A 4 9.77 -19.39 26.03
C ILE A 4 8.90 -18.57 25.09
N LEU A 5 7.76 -18.07 25.58
CA LEU A 5 6.87 -17.20 24.81
C LEU A 5 7.57 -15.89 24.42
N PHE A 6 8.34 -15.30 25.34
CA PHE A 6 9.11 -14.08 25.09
C PHE A 6 10.18 -14.28 24.02
N ILE A 7 10.94 -15.37 24.11
CA ILE A 7 11.95 -15.74 23.11
C ILE A 7 11.28 -15.97 21.74
N PHE A 8 10.19 -16.74 21.71
CA PHE A 8 9.47 -17.01 20.47
C PHE A 8 8.93 -15.72 19.83
N TRP A 9 8.35 -14.82 20.63
CA TRP A 9 7.88 -13.52 20.18
C TRP A 9 9.02 -12.65 19.62
N THR A 10 10.16 -12.59 20.31
CA THR A 10 11.36 -11.84 19.86
C THR A 10 11.88 -12.39 18.53
N LEU A 11 12.06 -13.72 18.44
CA LEU A 11 12.52 -14.38 17.21
C LEU A 11 11.53 -14.18 16.05
N SER A 12 10.22 -14.22 16.33
CA SER A 12 9.19 -13.95 15.33
C SER A 12 9.27 -12.52 14.81
N SER A 13 9.49 -11.53 15.68
CA SER A 13 9.66 -10.13 15.27
C SER A 13 10.88 -9.94 14.38
N VAL A 14 12.01 -10.57 14.71
CA VAL A 14 13.22 -10.55 13.87
C VAL A 14 12.95 -11.20 12.52
N PHE A 15 12.36 -12.39 12.51
CA PHE A 15 12.02 -13.13 11.30
C PHE A 15 11.10 -12.31 10.37
N LEU A 16 10.06 -11.71 10.92
CA LEU A 16 9.12 -10.89 10.18
C LEU A 16 9.78 -9.62 9.64
N THR A 17 10.64 -8.98 10.44
CA THR A 17 11.43 -7.82 9.99
C THR A 17 12.33 -8.21 8.82
N LEU A 18 13.04 -9.34 8.90
CA LEU A 18 13.89 -9.81 7.80
C LEU A 18 13.07 -10.12 6.55
N ASN A 19 11.88 -10.70 6.69
CA ASN A 19 10.99 -10.99 5.57
C ASN A 19 10.51 -9.72 4.83
N VAL A 20 10.48 -8.55 5.49
CA VAL A 20 10.20 -7.25 4.84
C VAL A 20 11.32 -6.84 3.88
N PHE A 21 12.59 -7.07 4.24
CA PHE A 21 13.74 -6.68 3.43
C PHE A 21 14.13 -7.75 2.40
N HIS A 22 14.07 -9.01 2.81
CA HIS A 22 14.38 -10.16 1.99
C HIS A 22 13.25 -11.18 2.12
N PRO A 23 12.24 -11.12 1.22
CA PRO A 23 11.16 -12.09 1.21
C PRO A 23 11.71 -13.50 1.22
N LEU A 24 11.37 -14.25 2.26
CA LEU A 24 11.99 -15.57 2.52
C LEU A 24 11.47 -16.63 1.54
N ALA A 25 10.31 -16.39 0.93
CA ALA A 25 9.77 -17.22 -0.13
C ALA A 25 10.41 -16.83 -1.48
N LYS A 26 11.34 -17.67 -1.97
CA LYS A 26 11.94 -17.48 -3.29
C LYS A 26 10.91 -17.82 -4.37
N ARG A 27 10.61 -16.84 -5.23
CA ARG A 27 9.64 -16.98 -6.34
C ARG A 27 9.86 -18.20 -7.23
N ARG A 28 11.11 -18.63 -7.45
CA ARG A 28 11.44 -19.75 -8.34
C ARG A 28 11.23 -21.14 -7.73
N SER A 29 11.23 -21.27 -6.40
CA SER A 29 11.29 -22.58 -5.74
C SER A 29 10.21 -22.78 -4.67
N SER A 30 9.54 -21.72 -4.23
CA SER A 30 8.50 -21.80 -3.20
C SER A 30 7.14 -22.10 -3.82
N SER A 31 6.30 -22.80 -3.06
CA SER A 31 4.90 -23.00 -3.43
C SER A 31 4.12 -21.69 -3.43
N PHE A 32 2.97 -21.67 -4.11
CA PHE A 32 2.07 -20.52 -4.12
C PHE A 32 1.67 -20.07 -2.71
N PHE A 33 1.28 -21.00 -1.83
CA PHE A 33 0.89 -20.69 -0.46
C PHE A 33 2.02 -20.04 0.34
N THR A 34 3.25 -20.52 0.16
CA THR A 34 4.43 -19.94 0.83
C THR A 34 4.70 -18.51 0.34
N LEU A 35 4.54 -18.24 -0.95
CA LEU A 35 4.64 -16.88 -1.50
C LEU A 35 3.57 -15.95 -0.96
N LEU A 36 2.32 -16.44 -0.89
CA LEU A 36 1.20 -15.67 -0.35
C LEU A 36 1.39 -15.32 1.13
N ILE A 37 1.85 -16.28 1.94
CA ILE A 37 2.14 -16.07 3.37
C ILE A 37 3.29 -15.09 3.54
N SER A 38 4.40 -15.27 2.81
CA SER A 38 5.55 -14.36 2.88
C SER A 38 5.16 -12.95 2.47
N PHE A 39 4.35 -12.78 1.43
CA PHE A 39 3.79 -11.49 1.03
C PHE A 39 2.92 -10.90 2.15
N ALA A 40 1.94 -11.64 2.66
CA ALA A 40 1.01 -11.13 3.67
C ALA A 40 1.72 -10.71 4.97
N LEU A 41 2.70 -11.49 5.41
CA LEU A 41 3.53 -11.18 6.57
C LEU A 41 4.43 -9.96 6.33
N GLY A 42 5.02 -9.85 5.14
CA GLY A 42 5.83 -8.71 4.74
C GLY A 42 5.00 -7.42 4.66
N TRP A 43 3.79 -7.50 4.08
CA TRP A 43 2.85 -6.39 4.00
C TRP A 43 2.40 -5.93 5.40
N LEU A 44 2.01 -6.86 6.27
CA LEU A 44 1.57 -6.54 7.64
C LEU A 44 2.64 -5.80 8.46
N VAL A 45 3.91 -6.21 8.34
CA VAL A 45 5.00 -5.62 9.14
C VAL A 45 5.61 -4.40 8.46
N GLY A 46 5.70 -4.42 7.13
CA GLY A 46 6.35 -3.38 6.34
C GLY A 46 5.48 -2.17 6.03
N ASP A 47 4.19 -2.39 5.75
CA ASP A 47 3.29 -1.32 5.28
C ASP A 47 2.33 -0.85 6.39
N LEU A 48 2.04 -1.70 7.39
CA LEU A 48 1.28 -1.34 8.59
C LEU A 48 2.20 -1.17 9.81
N LEU A 49 3.36 -0.54 9.60
CA LEU A 49 4.38 -0.37 10.63
C LEU A 49 3.86 0.33 11.91
N PRO A 50 3.09 1.43 11.86
CA PRO A 50 2.57 2.04 13.09
C PRO A 50 1.70 1.08 13.91
N GLN A 51 0.85 0.30 13.24
CA GLN A 51 0.00 -0.72 13.87
C GLN A 51 0.85 -1.87 14.43
N TRP A 52 1.90 -2.26 13.71
CA TRP A 52 2.86 -3.28 14.15
C TRP A 52 3.60 -2.86 15.43
N ILE A 53 4.08 -1.62 15.50
CA ILE A 53 4.72 -1.07 16.70
C ILE A 53 3.72 -1.05 17.86
N LEU A 54 2.51 -0.52 17.65
CA LEU A 54 1.47 -0.45 18.68
C LEU A 54 1.12 -1.84 19.24
N LEU A 55 0.95 -2.84 18.35
CA LEU A 55 0.72 -4.23 18.75
C LEU A 55 1.87 -4.78 19.60
N ASN A 56 3.12 -4.57 19.17
CA ASN A 56 4.29 -5.08 19.90
C ASN A 56 4.53 -4.32 21.22
N SER A 57 4.21 -3.03 21.29
CA SER A 57 4.19 -2.28 22.55
C SER A 57 3.15 -2.85 23.52
N GLY A 58 1.95 -3.20 23.04
CA GLY A 58 0.93 -3.88 23.83
C GLY A 58 1.38 -5.25 24.35
N ILE A 59 2.05 -6.05 23.50
CA ILE A 59 2.61 -7.35 23.90
C ILE A 59 3.74 -7.16 24.93
N ALA A 60 4.62 -6.17 24.75
CA ALA A 60 5.67 -5.84 25.72
C ALA A 60 5.09 -5.43 27.09
N LEU A 61 3.99 -4.66 27.09
CA LEU A 61 3.27 -4.30 28.30
C LEU A 61 2.70 -5.54 29.00
N LEU A 62 2.12 -6.49 28.26
CA LEU A 62 1.65 -7.76 28.83
C LEU A 62 2.81 -8.53 29.51
N PHE A 63 3.99 -8.54 28.90
CA PHE A 63 5.18 -9.14 29.51
C PHE A 63 5.68 -8.39 30.76
N SER A 64 5.38 -7.10 30.92
CA SER A 64 5.78 -6.34 32.12
C SER A 64 5.05 -6.75 33.39
N PHE A 65 3.92 -7.46 33.27
CA PHE A 65 3.25 -8.08 34.40
C PHE A 65 3.92 -9.39 34.87
N SER A 66 5.10 -9.72 34.32
CA SER A 66 5.90 -10.87 34.70
C SER A 66 7.33 -10.46 35.06
N ASP A 67 8.09 -11.36 35.70
CA ASP A 67 9.48 -11.12 36.11
C ASP A 67 10.50 -11.12 34.96
N ILE A 68 10.05 -11.15 33.69
CA ILE A 68 10.96 -11.27 32.55
C ILE A 68 11.91 -10.08 32.42
N PHE A 69 11.47 -8.87 32.79
CA PHE A 69 12.29 -7.66 32.74
C PHE A 69 13.21 -7.49 33.95
N SER A 70 13.08 -8.34 34.97
CA SER A 70 14.09 -8.47 36.03
C SER A 70 15.33 -9.23 35.54
N GLN A 71 15.24 -9.89 34.37
CA GLN A 71 16.31 -10.67 33.77
C GLN A 71 16.96 -9.91 32.61
N THR A 72 18.27 -10.12 32.41
CA THR A 72 19.00 -9.55 31.26
C THR A 72 18.38 -9.93 29.92
N LEU A 73 17.78 -11.12 29.83
CA LEU A 73 17.09 -11.61 28.64
C LEU A 73 15.92 -10.70 28.22
N GLY A 74 15.14 -10.20 29.19
CA GLY A 74 14.01 -9.30 28.91
C GLY A 74 14.49 -7.99 28.27
N TRP A 75 15.54 -7.40 28.84
CA TRP A 75 16.16 -6.19 28.28
C TRP A 75 16.78 -6.42 26.91
N ALA A 76 17.49 -7.55 26.72
CA ALA A 76 18.06 -7.90 25.43
C ALA A 76 16.98 -8.04 24.35
N GLY A 77 15.85 -8.68 24.65
CA GLY A 77 14.70 -8.76 23.73
C GLY A 77 14.13 -7.39 23.39
N LEU A 78 13.95 -6.51 24.39
CA LEU A 78 13.47 -5.13 24.14
C LEU A 78 14.40 -4.36 23.21
N VAL A 79 15.72 -4.45 23.41
CA VAL A 79 16.70 -3.81 22.53
C VAL A 79 16.58 -4.36 21.10
N ILE A 80 16.41 -5.67 20.92
CA ILE A 80 16.19 -6.28 19.60
C ILE A 80 14.92 -5.72 18.94
N HIS A 81 13.81 -5.62 19.67
CA HIS A 81 12.57 -5.05 19.14
C HIS A 81 12.74 -3.57 18.74
N LEU A 82 13.40 -2.77 19.57
CA LEU A 82 13.70 -1.37 19.26
C LEU A 82 14.57 -1.25 17.99
N CYS A 83 15.60 -2.10 17.85
CA CYS A 83 16.41 -2.16 16.64
C CYS A 83 15.57 -2.50 15.40
N CYS A 84 14.70 -3.52 15.48
CA CYS A 84 13.78 -3.87 14.39
C CYS A 84 12.88 -2.68 14.02
N TRP A 85 12.31 -1.98 15.00
CA TRP A 85 11.45 -0.83 14.74
C TRP A 85 12.21 0.33 14.11
N ILE A 86 13.41 0.65 14.60
CA ILE A 86 14.26 1.71 14.02
C ILE A 86 14.56 1.41 12.56
N ILE A 87 14.96 0.18 12.24
CA ILE A 87 15.26 -0.24 10.87
C ILE A 87 14.02 -0.12 9.97
N LEU A 88 12.85 -0.54 10.47
CA LEU A 88 11.59 -0.42 9.72
C LEU A 88 11.15 1.04 9.55
N ILE A 89 11.35 1.90 10.57
CA ILE A 89 11.06 3.34 10.51
C ILE A 89 11.95 4.01 9.48
N ILE A 90 13.25 3.70 9.47
CA ILE A 90 14.18 4.21 8.45
C ILE A 90 13.72 3.80 7.05
N ARG A 91 13.35 2.53 6.85
CA ARG A 91 12.78 2.05 5.58
C ARG A 91 11.54 2.85 5.18
N LEU A 92 10.57 3.01 6.09
CA LEU A 92 9.34 3.74 5.83
C LEU A 92 9.63 5.21 5.49
N TRP A 93 10.55 5.84 6.23
CA TRP A 93 10.99 7.21 5.97
C TRP A 93 11.63 7.35 4.59
N ILE A 94 12.49 6.42 4.17
CA ILE A 94 13.07 6.41 2.80
C ILE A 94 11.95 6.31 1.75
N ILE A 95 10.95 5.46 1.96
CA ILE A 95 9.82 5.29 1.04
C ILE A 95 8.99 6.57 0.95
N LEU A 96 8.69 7.21 2.09
CA LEU A 96 7.88 8.43 2.13
C LEU A 96 8.62 9.65 1.58
N ASN A 97 9.96 9.67 1.62
CA ASN A 97 10.79 10.72 1.02
C ASN A 97 11.25 10.40 -0.41
N LEU A 98 10.76 9.31 -1.00
CA LEU A 98 10.99 8.98 -2.40
C LEU A 98 10.38 9.95 -3.43
N PRO A 99 9.38 10.82 -3.15
CA PRO A 99 8.81 11.73 -4.15
C PRO A 99 9.87 12.56 -4.89
N ALA A 100 10.87 13.10 -4.21
CA ALA A 100 11.96 13.85 -4.85
C ALA A 100 12.73 12.99 -5.89
N ARG A 101 12.87 11.70 -5.62
CA ARG A 101 13.53 10.75 -6.52
C ARG A 101 12.63 10.34 -7.69
N ILE A 102 11.32 10.24 -7.45
CA ILE A 102 10.34 10.00 -8.52
C ILE A 102 10.31 11.21 -9.46
N ASP A 103 10.23 12.42 -8.93
CA ASP A 103 10.25 13.66 -9.72
C ASP A 103 11.53 13.77 -10.56
N GLN A 104 12.69 13.49 -9.96
CA GLN A 104 13.95 13.45 -10.70
C GLN A 104 13.93 12.41 -11.83
N GLN A 105 13.45 11.19 -11.57
CA GLN A 105 13.36 10.15 -12.61
C GLN A 105 12.35 10.49 -13.70
N LEU A 106 11.22 11.10 -13.36
CA LEU A 106 10.24 11.58 -14.32
C LEU A 106 10.82 12.70 -15.17
N GLU A 107 11.58 13.63 -14.58
CA GLU A 107 12.28 14.67 -15.32
C GLU A 107 13.36 14.10 -16.24
N GLU A 108 14.14 13.11 -15.79
CA GLU A 108 15.14 12.42 -16.62
C GLU A 108 14.51 11.68 -17.81
N GLN A 109 13.34 11.05 -17.63
CA GLN A 109 12.69 10.24 -18.68
C GLN A 109 11.77 11.04 -19.60
N LEU A 110 11.08 12.06 -19.09
CA LEU A 110 10.03 12.80 -19.80
C LEU A 110 10.46 14.25 -20.12
N GLY A 111 11.51 14.77 -19.48
CA GLY A 111 12.09 16.08 -19.74
C GLY A 111 11.07 17.21 -19.66
N SER A 112 11.01 18.01 -20.74
CA SER A 112 10.12 19.17 -20.83
C SER A 112 8.63 18.80 -20.76
N ILE A 113 8.24 17.55 -21.04
CA ILE A 113 6.85 17.10 -20.91
C ILE A 113 6.45 17.08 -19.42
N TRP A 114 7.34 16.65 -18.54
CA TRP A 114 7.11 16.65 -17.10
C TRP A 114 7.08 18.06 -16.53
N GLN A 115 8.05 18.91 -16.90
CA GLN A 115 8.10 20.31 -16.45
C GLN A 115 6.86 21.12 -16.86
N ASN A 116 6.30 20.83 -18.03
CA ASN A 116 5.08 21.47 -18.53
C ASN A 116 3.80 20.76 -18.07
N SER A 117 3.91 19.66 -17.32
CA SER A 117 2.74 18.98 -16.76
C SER A 117 2.29 19.72 -15.50
N SER A 118 1.17 20.45 -15.63
CA SER A 118 0.56 21.09 -14.48
C SER A 118 -0.16 20.04 -13.62
N THR A 119 0.23 19.92 -12.36
CA THR A 119 -0.64 19.28 -11.37
C THR A 119 -1.81 20.23 -11.12
N PHE A 120 -3.04 19.76 -11.35
CA PHE A 120 -4.24 20.56 -11.07
C PHE A 120 -4.58 20.63 -9.58
N PHE A 121 -3.75 20.01 -8.73
CA PHE A 121 -4.04 19.80 -7.33
C PHE A 121 -2.76 19.66 -6.50
N SER A 122 -2.75 20.32 -5.35
CA SER A 122 -1.74 20.13 -4.32
C SER A 122 -2.27 19.13 -3.29
N PRO A 123 -1.51 18.09 -2.92
CA PRO A 123 -1.85 17.26 -1.77
C PRO A 123 -1.92 18.14 -0.50
N PRO A 124 -2.64 17.70 0.56
CA PRO A 124 -2.64 18.41 1.82
C PRO A 124 -1.21 18.52 2.37
N ASP A 125 -0.77 19.72 2.72
CA ASP A 125 0.59 19.98 3.18
C ASP A 125 0.80 19.54 4.64
N ASN A 126 -0.30 19.45 5.40
CA ASN A 126 -0.28 19.04 6.79
C ASN A 126 -1.52 18.21 7.17
N PHE A 127 -1.49 17.64 8.37
CA PHE A 127 -2.53 16.76 8.90
C PHE A 127 -3.90 17.44 9.05
N LEU A 128 -3.94 18.77 9.23
CA LEU A 128 -5.17 19.53 9.42
C LEU A 128 -5.92 19.74 8.09
N GLU A 129 -5.20 19.74 6.97
CA GLU A 129 -5.77 19.89 5.63
C GLU A 129 -6.35 18.58 5.07
N VAL A 130 -6.10 17.46 5.75
CA VAL A 130 -6.67 16.16 5.37
C VAL A 130 -8.20 16.22 5.45
N ASN A 131 -8.88 15.77 4.39
CA ASN A 131 -10.32 15.63 4.39
C ASN A 131 -10.77 14.43 5.24
N TRP A 132 -10.85 14.66 6.56
CA TRP A 132 -11.27 13.66 7.54
C TRP A 132 -12.67 13.12 7.31
N HIS A 133 -13.57 13.93 6.76
CA HIS A 133 -14.92 13.47 6.41
C HIS A 133 -14.87 12.35 5.35
N SER A 134 -14.11 12.53 4.27
CA SER A 134 -13.95 11.49 3.25
C SER A 134 -13.12 10.30 3.71
N TRP A 135 -12.22 10.49 4.68
CA TRP A 135 -11.47 9.39 5.29
C TRP A 135 -12.36 8.49 6.15
N LEU A 136 -13.26 9.08 6.95
CA LEU A 136 -14.21 8.35 7.80
C LEU A 136 -15.41 7.79 7.02
N ASN A 137 -15.80 8.46 5.93
CA ASN A 137 -16.86 8.02 5.03
C ASN A 137 -16.33 7.85 3.59
N PRO A 138 -15.72 6.69 3.27
CA PRO A 138 -15.12 6.45 1.97
C PRO A 138 -16.13 6.46 0.83
N ASN A 139 -17.42 6.22 1.09
CA ASN A 139 -18.46 6.28 0.04
C ASN A 139 -18.57 7.68 -0.57
N SER A 140 -18.28 8.73 0.20
CA SER A 140 -18.26 10.12 -0.31
C SER A 140 -17.29 10.34 -1.46
N ILE A 141 -16.22 9.53 -1.56
CA ILE A 141 -15.28 9.55 -2.67
C ILE A 141 -15.94 8.92 -3.90
N LEU A 142 -16.49 7.72 -3.76
CA LEU A 142 -17.08 6.97 -4.87
C LEU A 142 -18.35 7.62 -5.46
N GLU A 143 -19.03 8.43 -4.66
CA GLU A 143 -20.25 9.15 -5.02
C GLU A 143 -20.00 10.63 -5.42
N ASP A 144 -18.75 11.01 -5.67
CA ASP A 144 -18.41 12.39 -6.02
C ASP A 144 -19.21 12.87 -7.24
N PRO A 145 -20.05 13.93 -7.10
CA PRO A 145 -20.97 14.37 -8.14
C PRO A 145 -20.25 14.92 -9.39
N ARG A 146 -18.96 15.25 -9.28
CA ARG A 146 -18.15 15.76 -10.39
C ARG A 146 -17.81 14.68 -11.41
N ILE A 147 -17.87 13.40 -11.01
CA ILE A 147 -17.46 12.28 -11.84
C ILE A 147 -18.62 11.40 -12.32
N GLU A 148 -18.35 10.63 -13.36
CA GLU A 148 -19.19 9.58 -13.90
C GLU A 148 -18.37 8.29 -13.96
N ILE A 149 -18.96 7.18 -13.50
CA ILE A 149 -18.36 5.86 -13.54
C ILE A 149 -19.18 4.97 -14.47
N ILE A 150 -18.60 4.56 -15.60
CA ILE A 150 -19.19 3.59 -16.52
C ILE A 150 -18.61 2.23 -16.17
N ARG A 151 -19.44 1.34 -15.62
CA ARG A 151 -18.98 0.02 -15.17
C ARG A 151 -19.11 -1.03 -16.26
N ASN A 152 -18.20 -2.01 -16.24
CA ASN A 152 -18.25 -3.22 -17.05
C ASN A 152 -18.31 -2.95 -18.57
N HIS A 153 -17.69 -1.87 -19.03
CA HIS A 153 -17.58 -1.60 -20.46
C HIS A 153 -16.73 -2.70 -21.12
N VAL A 154 -17.29 -3.34 -22.15
CA VAL A 154 -16.61 -4.41 -22.88
C VAL A 154 -15.67 -3.76 -23.88
N PHE A 155 -14.38 -4.10 -23.80
CA PHE A 155 -13.37 -3.58 -24.72
C PHE A 155 -12.77 -4.66 -25.63
N PHE A 156 -12.99 -5.93 -25.31
CA PHE A 156 -12.55 -7.06 -26.10
C PHE A 156 -13.51 -8.24 -25.91
N GLU A 157 -13.89 -8.87 -27.02
CA GLU A 157 -14.80 -10.03 -27.06
C GLU A 157 -14.40 -10.90 -28.25
N GLU A 158 -13.93 -12.11 -27.97
CA GLU A 158 -13.56 -13.15 -28.96
C GLU A 158 -13.83 -14.53 -28.35
N ASP A 159 -14.56 -15.39 -29.07
CA ASP A 159 -15.01 -16.70 -28.61
C ASP A 159 -15.60 -16.67 -27.18
N ASP A 160 -14.99 -17.39 -26.24
CA ASP A 160 -15.39 -17.45 -24.82
C ASP A 160 -14.69 -16.39 -23.94
N LEU A 161 -13.85 -15.52 -24.52
CA LEU A 161 -13.09 -14.50 -23.79
C LEU A 161 -13.77 -13.14 -23.90
N ARG A 162 -14.29 -12.65 -22.77
CA ARG A 162 -14.92 -11.33 -22.66
C ARG A 162 -14.25 -10.46 -21.61
N LEU A 163 -13.48 -9.47 -22.05
CA LEU A 163 -12.77 -8.55 -21.15
C LEU A 163 -13.54 -7.24 -20.97
N ARG A 164 -13.54 -6.78 -19.72
CA ARG A 164 -14.30 -5.61 -19.27
C ARG A 164 -13.42 -4.65 -18.51
N LEU A 165 -13.73 -3.37 -18.62
CA LEU A 165 -13.10 -2.30 -17.86
C LEU A 165 -14.15 -1.39 -17.21
N ASP A 166 -13.73 -0.65 -16.18
CA ASP A 166 -14.50 0.44 -15.59
C ASP A 166 -13.86 1.77 -16.03
N ILE A 167 -14.67 2.71 -16.51
CA ILE A 167 -14.25 4.04 -16.95
C ILE A 167 -14.66 5.05 -15.88
N TYR A 168 -13.71 5.81 -15.36
CA TYR A 168 -13.92 6.91 -14.44
C TYR A 168 -13.58 8.20 -15.17
N ARG A 169 -14.52 9.14 -15.28
CA ARG A 169 -14.30 10.39 -16.02
C ARG A 169 -15.04 11.58 -15.39
N PRO A 170 -14.56 12.81 -15.56
CA PRO A 170 -15.32 14.02 -15.26
C PRO A 170 -16.61 14.08 -16.08
N ARG A 171 -17.73 14.50 -15.48
CA ARG A 171 -19.01 14.67 -16.19
C ARG A 171 -18.93 15.73 -17.31
N SER A 172 -18.18 16.80 -17.08
CA SER A 172 -18.04 17.92 -18.03
C SER A 172 -16.71 17.82 -18.80
N SER A 173 -16.71 17.10 -19.92
CA SER A 173 -15.49 16.92 -20.69
C SER A 173 -15.71 16.88 -22.20
N LYS A 174 -15.50 18.01 -22.87
CA LYS A 174 -15.38 18.11 -24.35
C LYS A 174 -13.92 18.25 -24.85
N LYS A 175 -12.95 18.33 -23.94
CA LYS A 175 -11.52 18.50 -24.26
C LYS A 175 -10.76 17.18 -24.10
N LYS A 176 -9.64 17.03 -24.83
CA LYS A 176 -8.69 15.93 -24.60
C LYS A 176 -8.13 16.05 -23.17
N ARG A 177 -8.01 14.92 -22.48
CA ARG A 177 -7.57 14.81 -21.09
C ARG A 177 -6.49 13.73 -20.98
N PRO A 178 -5.59 13.83 -20.00
CA PRO A 178 -4.63 12.77 -19.74
C PRO A 178 -5.37 11.49 -19.29
N VAL A 179 -4.80 10.34 -19.66
CA VAL A 179 -5.38 9.02 -19.42
C VAL A 179 -4.55 8.26 -18.39
N LEU A 180 -5.22 7.65 -17.42
CA LEU A 180 -4.63 6.72 -16.47
C LEU A 180 -5.17 5.31 -16.74
N LEU A 181 -4.29 4.38 -17.10
CA LEU A 181 -4.63 2.96 -17.24
C LEU A 181 -4.19 2.21 -15.99
N GLN A 182 -5.13 1.56 -15.31
CA GLN A 182 -4.85 0.78 -14.12
C GLN A 182 -5.04 -0.71 -14.37
N ILE A 183 -3.95 -1.46 -14.16
CA ILE A 183 -3.89 -2.92 -14.19
C ILE A 183 -3.76 -3.40 -12.74
N HIS A 184 -4.79 -4.08 -12.24
CA HIS A 184 -4.83 -4.49 -10.85
C HIS A 184 -3.79 -5.57 -10.51
N GLY A 185 -3.46 -5.69 -9.22
CA GLY A 185 -2.60 -6.75 -8.72
C GLY A 185 -3.37 -8.03 -8.41
N GLY A 186 -2.75 -8.91 -7.63
CA GLY A 186 -3.34 -10.18 -7.19
C GLY A 186 -2.66 -11.42 -7.76
N VAL A 187 -1.35 -11.34 -7.98
CA VAL A 187 -0.49 -12.49 -8.32
C VAL A 187 -0.96 -13.24 -9.56
N TRP A 188 -1.58 -12.54 -10.52
CA TRP A 188 -2.13 -13.10 -11.76
C TRP A 188 -3.22 -14.17 -11.57
N ILE A 189 -3.77 -14.32 -10.36
CA ILE A 189 -4.76 -15.36 -10.04
C ILE A 189 -6.03 -14.75 -9.44
N ILE A 190 -5.87 -13.71 -8.63
CA ILE A 190 -6.99 -13.02 -7.96
C ILE A 190 -6.96 -11.53 -8.29
N GLY A 191 -8.01 -10.82 -7.89
CA GLY A 191 -8.10 -9.37 -7.99
C GLY A 191 -9.28 -8.91 -8.83
N SER A 192 -9.46 -7.60 -8.91
CA SER A 192 -10.47 -7.02 -9.79
C SER A 192 -10.13 -5.58 -10.14
N LYS A 193 -10.70 -5.11 -11.24
CA LYS A 193 -10.74 -3.70 -11.65
C LYS A 193 -11.38 -2.73 -10.64
N ARG A 194 -11.88 -3.22 -9.49
CA ARG A 194 -12.38 -2.38 -8.39
C ARG A 194 -11.36 -2.11 -7.29
N GLN A 195 -10.21 -2.80 -7.27
CA GLN A 195 -9.19 -2.62 -6.23
C GLN A 195 -8.66 -1.18 -6.14
N ALA A 196 -8.65 -0.45 -7.25
CA ALA A 196 -8.17 0.93 -7.31
C ALA A 196 -9.30 1.98 -7.36
N ALA A 197 -10.55 1.62 -7.04
CA ALA A 197 -11.71 2.50 -7.25
C ALA A 197 -11.55 3.89 -6.61
N PHE A 198 -10.98 3.97 -5.40
CA PHE A 198 -10.72 5.25 -4.73
C PHE A 198 -9.71 6.12 -5.48
N LEU A 199 -8.58 5.53 -5.91
CA LEU A 199 -7.58 6.21 -6.71
C LEU A 199 -8.15 6.67 -8.06
N MET A 200 -8.85 5.78 -8.77
CA MET A 200 -9.44 6.11 -10.07
C MET A 200 -10.47 7.24 -9.96
N THR A 201 -11.29 7.20 -8.91
CA THR A 201 -12.27 8.25 -8.63
C THR A 201 -11.59 9.57 -8.31
N HIS A 202 -10.58 9.56 -7.43
CA HIS A 202 -9.81 10.74 -7.09
C HIS A 202 -9.17 11.36 -8.33
N MET A 203 -8.47 10.57 -9.14
CA MET A 203 -7.83 11.04 -10.37
C MET A 203 -8.85 11.58 -11.38
N ALA A 204 -10.02 10.93 -11.51
CA ALA A 204 -11.10 11.45 -12.34
C ALA A 204 -11.65 12.79 -11.82
N ALA A 205 -11.77 12.97 -10.51
CA ALA A 205 -12.14 14.25 -9.92
C ALA A 205 -11.09 15.35 -10.18
N GLN A 206 -9.81 14.97 -10.34
CA GLN A 206 -8.72 15.85 -10.77
C GLN A 206 -8.64 16.05 -12.28
N GLY A 207 -9.62 15.56 -13.05
CA GLY A 207 -9.73 15.82 -14.46
C GLY A 207 -9.08 14.79 -15.39
N TRP A 208 -8.63 13.64 -14.86
CA TRP A 208 -8.13 12.52 -15.66
C TRP A 208 -9.28 11.67 -16.21
N VAL A 209 -9.03 10.93 -17.28
CA VAL A 209 -9.89 9.80 -17.66
C VAL A 209 -9.19 8.51 -17.26
N CYS A 210 -9.79 7.73 -16.38
CA CYS A 210 -9.17 6.54 -15.84
C CYS A 210 -9.87 5.28 -16.34
N PHE A 211 -9.09 4.31 -16.81
CA PHE A 211 -9.56 2.99 -17.21
C PHE A 211 -9.00 1.96 -16.23
N SER A 212 -9.85 1.28 -15.49
CA SER A 212 -9.42 0.13 -14.71
C SER A 212 -9.83 -1.16 -15.42
N VAL A 213 -8.85 -1.93 -15.86
CA VAL A 213 -9.05 -3.09 -16.74
C VAL A 213 -9.09 -4.40 -15.97
N GLY A 214 -10.01 -5.27 -16.33
CA GLY A 214 -9.92 -6.69 -15.99
C GLY A 214 -9.04 -7.42 -17.01
N TYR A 215 -8.28 -8.39 -16.52
CA TYR A 215 -7.46 -9.29 -17.34
C TYR A 215 -7.75 -10.75 -16.98
N ARG A 216 -7.25 -11.68 -17.81
CA ARG A 216 -7.38 -13.13 -17.65
C ARG A 216 -6.32 -13.72 -16.74
#